data_AF-A0A3B0VUG4-F1
#
_entry.id   AF-A0A3B0VUG4-F1
#
_cell.length_a   1.000
_cell.length_b   1.000
_cell.length_c   1.000
_cell.angle_alpha   90.00
_cell.angle_beta   90.00
_cell.angle_gamma   90.00
#
_symmetry.space_group_name_H-M   'P 1'
#
loop_
_entity.id
_entity.type
_entity.pdbx_description
1 polymer ?
#
loop_
_entity_poly.entity_id
_entity_poly.type
_entity_poly.pdbx_seq_one_letter_code
_entity_poly.pdbx_strand_id
1 'polypeptide(L)'
;MKLSRPLLLLSVLFIIALTALTVPLAGQARAEDSEFRTEFIFNHQNMRFKYQEFLVKQNADIIRDEIKGLIKEAEAKDIKFRDKMRILDIAAAMAKMNVEWNKGKRNLLDKIEIMQAEEVLKANKRQAVLDKIKATESTPGNFVLNVHKQEMIDAKIKPVIYPHWVHRMFFRCKVCHEDLEIMKRGANKLSQAQIEGGKTCGACHNGTVSFDAKLKENCVKCHMYNTPKGDSYVDLTRFDAKEFSDIALKLGTTINIKNIPKEGLPKDKFGDINWVEMDRLQIINPLNSLGMRDDDEGVRETNILFDVPFAFLKDVKFSHKIHSTWIKCSLCHDRIFKKELGSAKIKMVDMKHGKSCGTCHGKIAFKVADCKRCHNYDVKKPEKGILERPQPPAEPEPEEESAE
;
A
#
# COMPACT_ATOMS: atom_id res chain seq x y z
N MET A 1 66.02 -21.32 6.85
CA MET A 1 64.84 -20.80 7.56
C MET A 1 63.60 -21.07 6.72
N LYS A 2 62.69 -21.90 7.23
CA LYS A 2 61.40 -22.25 6.61
C LYS A 2 60.46 -21.05 6.78
N LEU A 3 60.07 -20.40 5.68
CA LEU A 3 58.97 -19.43 5.68
C LEU A 3 57.65 -20.19 5.87
N SER A 4 56.84 -19.68 6.80
CA SER A 4 55.60 -20.32 7.25
C SER A 4 54.50 -20.24 6.19
N ARG A 5 53.58 -21.20 6.26
CA ARG A 5 52.51 -21.49 5.31
C ARG A 5 51.24 -20.59 5.31
N PRO A 6 51.09 -19.46 6.03
CA PRO A 6 49.83 -18.70 5.95
C PRO A 6 49.81 -17.63 4.84
N LEU A 7 50.94 -17.34 4.16
CA LEU A 7 51.02 -16.22 3.21
C LEU A 7 50.58 -16.54 1.77
N LEU A 8 50.38 -17.83 1.42
CA LEU A 8 49.96 -18.25 0.07
C LEU A 8 48.43 -18.35 -0.10
N LEU A 9 47.66 -18.31 0.99
CA LEU A 9 46.20 -18.41 0.95
C LEU A 9 45.50 -17.05 0.77
N LEU A 10 46.16 -15.94 1.12
CA LEU A 10 45.60 -14.60 0.94
C LEU A 10 45.67 -14.09 -0.51
N SER A 11 46.63 -14.56 -1.31
CA SER A 11 46.77 -14.13 -2.71
C SER A 11 45.82 -14.84 -3.67
N VAL A 12 45.31 -16.03 -3.32
CA VAL A 12 44.36 -16.79 -4.16
C VAL A 12 42.91 -16.33 -3.94
N LEU A 13 42.58 -15.86 -2.73
CA LEU A 13 41.24 -15.34 -2.41
C LEU A 13 40.96 -13.95 -3.00
N PHE A 14 42.00 -13.18 -3.33
CA PHE A 14 41.85 -11.84 -3.92
C PHE A 14 41.64 -11.86 -5.45
N ILE A 15 42.04 -12.94 -6.13
CA ILE A 15 41.89 -13.08 -7.59
C ILE A 15 40.52 -13.64 -7.98
N ILE A 16 39.85 -14.38 -7.10
CA ILE A 16 38.48 -14.90 -7.36
C ILE A 16 37.40 -13.85 -7.04
N ALA A 17 37.71 -12.81 -6.26
CA ALA A 17 36.78 -11.74 -5.91
C ALA A 17 36.65 -10.64 -6.99
N LEU A 18 37.53 -10.59 -8.00
CA LEU A 18 37.51 -9.56 -9.04
C LEU A 18 36.81 -9.97 -10.35
N THR A 19 36.36 -11.21 -10.47
CA THR A 19 35.63 -11.71 -11.67
C THR A 19 34.14 -11.94 -11.44
N ALA A 20 33.59 -11.55 -10.29
CA ALA A 20 32.18 -11.81 -9.92
C ALA A 20 31.34 -10.53 -9.70
N LEU A 21 31.71 -9.41 -10.34
CA LEU A 21 30.96 -8.15 -10.26
C LEU A 21 30.88 -7.40 -11.59
N THR A 22 30.58 -8.14 -12.66
CA THR A 22 29.81 -7.60 -13.78
C THR A 22 28.53 -8.43 -13.86
N VAL A 23 27.56 -8.11 -13.00
CA VAL A 23 26.17 -8.45 -13.30
C VAL A 23 25.79 -7.52 -14.45
N PRO A 24 25.59 -8.00 -15.68
CA PRO A 24 24.90 -7.18 -16.65
C PRO A 24 23.54 -6.93 -16.03
N LEU A 25 23.13 -5.67 -15.94
CA LEU A 25 21.73 -5.33 -15.72
C LEU A 25 20.98 -5.88 -16.95
N ALA A 26 20.67 -7.17 -16.90
CA ALA A 26 20.00 -7.88 -17.97
C ALA A 26 18.55 -7.40 -17.99
N GLY A 27 18.34 -6.29 -18.70
CA GLY A 27 17.10 -6.10 -19.42
C GLY A 27 16.85 -7.36 -20.23
N GLN A 28 15.61 -7.86 -20.18
CA GLN A 28 15.14 -9.02 -20.94
C GLN A 28 15.76 -9.02 -22.34
N ALA A 29 16.42 -10.12 -22.71
CA ALA A 29 17.07 -10.30 -24.00
C ALA A 29 16.11 -9.92 -25.14
N ARG A 30 16.28 -8.70 -25.68
CA ARG A 30 15.70 -8.28 -26.95
C ARG A 30 16.65 -8.80 -28.06
N ALA A 31 16.13 -8.96 -29.27
CA ALA A 31 17.02 -9.07 -30.43
C ALA A 31 18.04 -7.93 -30.39
N GLU A 32 19.31 -8.17 -30.76
CA GLU A 32 20.31 -7.10 -30.83
C GLU A 32 19.72 -5.95 -31.65
N ASP A 33 19.59 -4.79 -31.01
CA ASP A 33 19.10 -3.59 -31.68
C ASP A 33 20.12 -3.23 -32.77
N SER A 34 19.64 -2.89 -33.97
CA SER A 34 20.53 -2.44 -35.03
C SER A 34 21.29 -1.18 -34.61
N GLU A 35 22.44 -0.94 -35.24
CA GLU A 35 23.24 0.26 -35.01
C GLU A 35 22.39 1.53 -35.22
N PHE A 36 21.64 1.58 -36.33
CA PHE A 36 20.68 2.64 -36.61
C PHE A 36 19.68 2.84 -35.48
N ARG A 37 19.05 1.76 -34.99
CA ARG A 37 18.04 1.86 -33.94
C ARG A 37 18.63 2.37 -32.64
N THR A 38 19.81 1.86 -32.28
CA THR A 38 20.52 2.28 -31.07
C THR A 38 20.82 3.77 -31.10
N GLU A 39 21.40 4.26 -32.21
CA GLU A 39 21.68 5.68 -32.40
C GLU A 39 20.41 6.53 -32.45
N PHE A 40 19.36 6.04 -33.11
CA PHE A 40 18.09 6.76 -33.19
C PHE A 40 17.49 6.94 -31.80
N ILE A 41 17.43 5.87 -30.99
CA ILE A 41 16.89 5.90 -29.64
C ILE A 41 17.71 6.84 -28.76
N PHE A 42 19.04 6.75 -28.81
CA PHE A 42 19.93 7.64 -28.07
C PHE A 42 19.67 9.10 -28.43
N ASN A 43 19.63 9.42 -29.73
CA ASN A 43 19.37 10.78 -30.19
C ASN A 43 17.96 11.26 -29.81
N HIS A 44 16.95 10.38 -29.85
CA HIS A 44 15.58 10.69 -29.46
C HIS A 44 15.46 11.04 -27.97
N GLN A 45 16.04 10.22 -27.11
CA GLN A 45 16.01 10.40 -25.65
C GLN A 45 16.77 11.65 -25.20
N ASN A 46 17.81 12.04 -25.93
CA ASN A 46 18.62 13.22 -25.65
C ASN A 46 18.18 14.47 -26.45
N MET A 47 17.00 14.42 -27.10
CA MET A 47 16.45 15.52 -27.91
C MET A 47 17.41 16.07 -28.99
N ARG A 48 18.25 15.21 -29.57
CA ARG A 48 19.25 15.55 -30.59
C ARG A 48 18.64 15.57 -32.00
N PHE A 49 17.66 16.45 -32.22
CA PHE A 49 16.83 16.44 -33.43
C PHE A 49 17.62 16.53 -34.75
N LYS A 50 18.64 17.39 -34.83
CA LYS A 50 19.50 17.53 -36.03
C LYS A 50 20.23 16.22 -36.39
N TYR A 51 20.68 15.48 -35.38
CA TYR A 51 21.33 14.19 -35.58
C TYR A 51 20.32 13.13 -36.01
N GLN A 52 19.09 13.16 -35.46
CA GLN A 52 18.03 12.27 -35.92
C GLN A 52 17.64 12.56 -37.38
N GLU A 53 17.57 13.82 -37.78
CA GLU A 53 17.34 14.22 -39.17
C GLU A 53 18.38 13.64 -40.12
N PHE A 54 19.66 13.84 -39.79
CA PHE A 54 20.76 13.29 -40.57
C PHE A 54 20.67 11.77 -40.65
N LEU A 55 20.51 11.10 -39.51
CA LEU A 55 20.43 9.65 -39.41
C LEU A 55 19.26 9.09 -40.23
N VAL A 56 18.08 9.71 -40.15
CA VAL A 56 16.89 9.26 -40.89
C VAL A 56 17.06 9.46 -42.40
N LYS A 57 17.65 10.58 -42.84
CA LYS A 57 17.90 10.85 -44.27
C LYS A 57 18.90 9.87 -44.87
N GLN A 58 19.92 9.47 -44.13
CA GLN A 58 20.95 8.55 -44.62
C GLN A 58 20.51 7.09 -44.67
N ASN A 59 19.48 6.70 -43.92
CA ASN A 59 19.07 5.30 -43.74
C ASN A 59 17.65 5.04 -44.26
N ALA A 60 17.25 5.74 -45.33
CA ALA A 60 15.89 5.68 -45.89
C ALA A 60 15.41 4.27 -46.26
N ASP A 61 16.34 3.40 -46.65
CA ASP A 61 16.12 2.03 -47.10
C ASP A 61 15.75 1.07 -45.95
N ILE A 62 16.33 1.24 -44.76
CA ILE A 62 16.13 0.32 -43.63
C ILE A 62 15.02 0.74 -42.65
N ILE A 63 14.66 2.03 -42.60
CA ILE A 63 13.71 2.57 -41.61
C ILE A 63 12.36 1.84 -41.62
N ARG A 64 11.87 1.45 -42.79
CA ARG A 64 10.58 0.77 -42.90
C ARG A 64 10.60 -0.56 -42.13
N ASP A 65 11.68 -1.31 -42.21
CA ASP A 65 11.80 -2.60 -41.55
C ASP A 65 12.10 -2.45 -40.06
N GLU A 66 12.82 -1.39 -39.68
CA GLU A 66 12.98 -1.01 -38.27
C GLU A 66 11.64 -0.71 -37.59
N ILE A 67 10.80 0.10 -38.24
CA ILE A 67 9.46 0.42 -37.73
C ILE A 67 8.62 -0.87 -37.57
N LYS A 68 8.67 -1.79 -38.55
CA LYS A 68 7.97 -3.08 -38.44
C LYS A 68 8.50 -3.93 -37.28
N GLY A 69 9.82 -3.92 -37.07
CA GLY A 69 10.46 -4.60 -35.95
C GLY A 69 9.94 -4.10 -34.61
N LEU A 70 9.90 -2.78 -34.43
CA LEU A 70 9.35 -2.15 -33.23
C LEU A 70 7.85 -2.45 -33.04
N ILE A 71 7.05 -2.42 -34.10
CA ILE A 71 5.63 -2.82 -34.04
C ILE A 71 5.50 -4.27 -33.56
N LYS A 72 6.29 -5.20 -34.11
CA LYS A 72 6.29 -6.61 -33.71
C LYS A 72 6.69 -6.79 -32.24
N GLU A 73 7.66 -6.02 -31.76
CA GLU A 73 8.04 -6.01 -30.35
C GLU A 73 6.93 -5.47 -29.43
N ALA A 74 6.20 -4.45 -29.88
CA ALA A 74 5.04 -3.93 -29.15
C ALA A 74 3.85 -4.92 -29.14
N GLU A 75 3.77 -5.81 -30.13
CA GLU A 75 2.77 -6.89 -30.23
C GLU A 75 3.13 -8.14 -29.40
N ALA A 76 4.32 -8.18 -28.79
CA ALA A 76 4.74 -9.32 -27.96
C ALA A 76 3.77 -9.58 -26.79
N LYS A 77 3.50 -10.86 -26.52
CA LYS A 77 2.73 -11.26 -25.34
C LYS A 77 3.51 -10.86 -24.09
N ASP A 78 2.81 -10.30 -23.10
CA ASP A 78 3.32 -9.92 -21.77
C ASP A 78 4.21 -8.67 -21.66
N ILE A 79 4.18 -7.77 -22.65
CA ILE A 79 4.82 -6.46 -22.50
C ILE A 79 4.03 -5.54 -21.56
N LYS A 80 4.72 -4.87 -20.62
CA LYS A 80 4.10 -3.88 -19.72
C LYS A 80 3.67 -2.65 -20.51
N PHE A 81 2.58 -2.00 -20.08
CA PHE A 81 2.04 -0.80 -20.72
C PHE A 81 3.11 0.28 -20.98
N ARG A 82 3.95 0.60 -19.98
CA ARG A 82 5.01 1.61 -20.12
C ARG A 82 6.01 1.24 -21.22
N ASP A 83 6.44 -0.01 -21.25
CA ASP A 83 7.44 -0.49 -22.22
C ASP A 83 6.84 -0.55 -23.62
N LYS A 84 5.57 -0.97 -23.73
CA LYS A 84 4.82 -0.97 -24.99
C LYS A 84 4.67 0.43 -25.56
N MET A 85 4.24 1.39 -24.74
CA MET A 85 4.11 2.79 -25.15
C MET A 85 5.45 3.36 -25.58
N ARG A 86 6.53 3.11 -24.82
CA ARG A 86 7.89 3.55 -25.19
C ARG A 86 8.30 3.08 -26.59
N ILE A 87 8.05 1.81 -26.91
CA ILE A 87 8.39 1.25 -28.23
C ILE A 87 7.54 1.89 -29.32
N LEU A 88 6.23 2.03 -29.10
CA LEU A 88 5.32 2.66 -30.05
C LEU A 88 5.66 4.13 -30.27
N ASP A 89 6.09 4.85 -29.23
CA ASP A 89 6.53 6.25 -29.33
C ASP A 89 7.79 6.39 -30.19
N ILE A 90 8.78 5.50 -30.01
CA ILE A 90 9.98 5.44 -30.85
C ILE A 90 9.59 5.12 -32.30
N ALA A 91 8.72 4.13 -32.51
CA ALA A 91 8.25 3.74 -33.83
C ALA A 91 7.49 4.88 -34.54
N ALA A 92 6.64 5.61 -33.79
CA ALA A 92 5.90 6.76 -34.28
C ALA A 92 6.84 7.90 -34.67
N ALA A 93 7.86 8.18 -33.86
CA ALA A 93 8.88 9.18 -34.16
C ALA A 93 9.64 8.82 -35.44
N MET A 94 10.13 7.59 -35.57
CA MET A 94 10.78 7.09 -36.79
C MET A 94 9.86 7.20 -38.00
N ALA A 95 8.61 6.74 -37.88
CA ALA A 95 7.64 6.77 -38.98
C ALA A 95 7.30 8.19 -39.43
N LYS A 96 7.11 9.13 -38.49
CA LYS A 96 6.85 10.53 -38.78
C LYS A 96 8.03 11.18 -39.51
N MET A 97 9.25 10.95 -39.04
CA MET A 97 10.47 11.47 -39.67
C MET A 97 10.68 10.88 -41.07
N ASN A 98 10.35 9.60 -41.27
CA ASN A 98 10.44 8.95 -42.58
C ASN A 98 9.42 9.52 -43.58
N VAL A 99 8.21 9.82 -43.12
CA VAL A 99 7.19 10.50 -43.95
C VAL A 99 7.70 11.87 -44.38
N GLU A 100 8.24 12.65 -43.43
CA GLU A 100 8.71 14.01 -43.66
C GLU A 100 9.91 14.09 -44.61
N TRP A 101 10.96 13.31 -44.35
CA TRP A 101 12.24 13.50 -45.03
C TRP A 101 12.51 12.51 -46.16
N ASN A 102 11.88 11.34 -46.15
CA ASN A 102 12.13 10.28 -47.12
C ASN A 102 10.90 9.98 -48.00
N LYS A 103 9.85 10.82 -47.92
CA LYS A 103 8.57 10.61 -48.62
C LYS A 103 7.95 9.23 -48.31
N GLY A 104 8.18 8.73 -47.10
CA GLY A 104 7.66 7.45 -46.63
C GLY A 104 6.13 7.43 -46.64
N LYS A 105 5.54 6.24 -46.87
CA LYS A 105 4.09 6.07 -46.78
C LYS A 105 3.62 6.21 -45.33
N ARG A 106 2.50 6.92 -45.13
CA ARG A 106 1.89 7.15 -43.81
C ARG A 106 1.25 5.92 -43.17
N ASN A 107 1.00 4.86 -43.92
CA ASN A 107 0.30 3.67 -43.43
C ASN A 107 0.89 3.04 -42.16
N LEU A 108 2.21 3.06 -41.99
CA LEU A 108 2.85 2.56 -40.76
C LEU A 108 2.64 3.52 -39.59
N LEU A 109 2.74 4.83 -39.83
CA LEU A 109 2.45 5.85 -38.82
C LEU A 109 1.00 5.74 -38.34
N ASP A 110 0.05 5.68 -39.28
CA ASP A 110 -1.38 5.58 -38.95
C ASP A 110 -1.68 4.28 -38.17
N LYS A 111 -1.03 3.15 -38.51
CA LYS A 111 -1.13 1.90 -37.72
C LYS A 111 -0.64 2.10 -36.28
N ILE A 112 0.50 2.75 -36.10
CA ILE A 112 1.10 2.98 -34.77
C ILE A 112 0.21 3.91 -33.92
N GLU A 113 -0.30 4.98 -34.53
CA GLU A 113 -1.20 5.93 -33.84
C GLU A 113 -2.48 5.23 -33.36
N ILE A 114 -3.07 4.34 -34.18
CA ILE A 114 -4.20 3.50 -33.77
C ILE A 114 -3.81 2.59 -32.59
N MET A 115 -2.66 1.92 -32.65
CA MET A 115 -2.18 1.06 -31.56
C MET A 115 -1.96 1.83 -30.26
N GLN A 116 -1.37 3.04 -30.32
CA GLN A 116 -1.20 3.93 -29.16
C GLN A 116 -2.57 4.33 -28.59
N ALA A 117 -3.51 4.75 -29.43
CA ALA A 117 -4.85 5.15 -29.00
C ALA A 117 -5.60 4.00 -28.31
N GLU A 118 -5.53 2.78 -28.85
CA GLU A 118 -6.13 1.59 -28.24
C GLU A 118 -5.52 1.27 -26.86
N GLU A 119 -4.20 1.34 -26.72
CA GLU A 119 -3.53 1.08 -25.44
C GLU A 119 -3.84 2.16 -24.41
N VAL A 120 -3.88 3.42 -24.81
CA VAL A 120 -4.32 4.54 -23.94
C VAL A 120 -5.77 4.34 -23.52
N LEU A 121 -6.67 3.94 -24.42
CA LEU A 121 -8.06 3.66 -24.08
C LEU A 121 -8.17 2.49 -23.08
N LYS A 122 -7.40 1.41 -23.28
CA LYS A 122 -7.33 0.28 -22.32
C LYS A 122 -6.80 0.75 -20.97
N ALA A 123 -5.77 1.59 -20.95
CA ALA A 123 -5.19 2.15 -19.72
C ALA A 123 -6.19 3.06 -18.99
N ASN A 124 -6.89 3.95 -19.70
CA ASN A 124 -7.91 4.82 -19.13
C ASN A 124 -9.08 4.02 -18.54
N LYS A 125 -9.54 2.98 -19.24
CA LYS A 125 -10.56 2.06 -18.69
C LYS A 125 -10.08 1.37 -17.40
N ARG A 126 -8.82 0.90 -17.36
CA ARG A 126 -8.22 0.32 -16.15
C ARG A 126 -8.14 1.35 -15.02
N GLN A 127 -7.70 2.58 -15.33
CA GLN A 127 -7.58 3.66 -14.35
C GLN A 127 -8.95 4.06 -13.78
N ALA A 128 -9.98 4.17 -14.62
CA ALA A 128 -11.35 4.47 -14.18
C ALA A 128 -11.88 3.42 -13.18
N VAL A 129 -11.54 2.13 -13.38
CA VAL A 129 -11.87 1.07 -12.40
C VAL A 129 -11.11 1.28 -11.10
N LEU A 130 -9.81 1.59 -11.16
CA LEU A 130 -9.00 1.86 -9.96
C LEU A 130 -9.50 3.09 -9.19
N ASP A 131 -9.88 4.15 -9.89
CA ASP A 131 -10.42 5.38 -9.30
C ASP A 131 -11.77 5.11 -8.62
N LYS A 132 -12.61 4.28 -9.23
CA LYS A 132 -13.89 3.86 -8.63
C LYS A 132 -13.70 3.00 -7.39
N ILE A 133 -12.74 2.07 -7.40
CA ILE A 133 -12.34 1.31 -6.21
C ILE A 133 -11.86 2.29 -5.14
N LYS A 134 -10.91 3.17 -5.47
CA LYS A 134 -10.36 4.16 -4.54
C LYS A 134 -11.44 5.06 -3.93
N ALA A 135 -12.43 5.47 -4.71
CA ALA A 135 -13.59 6.22 -4.23
C ALA A 135 -14.44 5.39 -3.26
N THR A 136 -14.65 4.09 -3.55
CA THR A 136 -15.38 3.16 -2.67
C THR A 136 -14.63 2.93 -1.34
N GLU A 137 -13.29 2.91 -1.40
CA GLU A 137 -12.40 2.74 -0.24
C GLU A 137 -12.12 4.05 0.51
N SER A 138 -12.66 5.18 0.05
CA SER A 138 -12.41 6.50 0.66
C SER A 138 -13.10 6.67 2.01
N THR A 139 -14.17 5.90 2.29
CA THR A 139 -14.75 5.79 3.63
C THR A 139 -13.80 4.98 4.51
N PRO A 140 -13.37 5.47 5.69
CA PRO A 140 -12.38 4.83 6.52
C PRO A 140 -12.66 3.34 6.74
N GLY A 141 -11.84 2.51 6.09
CA GLY A 141 -11.86 1.08 6.31
C GLY A 141 -12.77 0.28 5.37
N ASN A 142 -13.47 0.89 4.42
CA ASN A 142 -14.04 0.12 3.31
C ASN A 142 -12.90 -0.41 2.44
N PHE A 143 -12.93 -1.69 2.10
CA PHE A 143 -12.03 -2.25 1.10
C PHE A 143 -12.77 -3.16 0.14
N VAL A 144 -12.38 -3.09 -1.13
CA VAL A 144 -12.94 -3.93 -2.18
C VAL A 144 -12.10 -5.20 -2.31
N LEU A 145 -12.75 -6.34 -2.13
CA LEU A 145 -12.19 -7.66 -2.36
C LEU A 145 -12.31 -8.03 -3.83
N ASN A 146 -11.20 -7.88 -4.56
CA ASN A 146 -11.12 -8.09 -6.01
C ASN A 146 -9.95 -8.99 -6.43
N VAL A 147 -9.46 -9.86 -5.53
CA VAL A 147 -8.32 -10.75 -5.81
C VAL A 147 -8.65 -11.74 -6.93
N HIS A 148 -9.88 -12.27 -6.95
CA HIS A 148 -10.41 -13.18 -7.99
C HIS A 148 -11.27 -12.45 -9.02
N LYS A 149 -10.79 -11.29 -9.51
CA LYS A 149 -11.58 -10.41 -10.37
C LYS A 149 -12.06 -11.09 -11.67
N GLN A 150 -11.26 -11.98 -12.25
CA GLN A 150 -11.59 -12.59 -13.54
C GLN A 150 -12.68 -13.65 -13.34
N GLU A 151 -12.51 -14.51 -12.35
CA GLU A 151 -13.47 -15.54 -11.96
C GLU A 151 -14.81 -14.92 -11.55
N MET A 152 -14.78 -13.79 -10.83
CA MET A 152 -15.98 -13.02 -10.49
C MET A 152 -16.68 -12.46 -11.74
N ILE A 153 -15.93 -11.93 -12.71
CA ILE A 153 -16.50 -11.45 -13.98
C ILE A 153 -17.16 -12.60 -14.75
N ASP A 154 -16.47 -13.72 -14.88
CA ASP A 154 -16.95 -14.89 -15.63
C ASP A 154 -18.20 -15.50 -14.97
N ALA A 155 -18.23 -15.55 -13.65
CA ALA A 155 -19.39 -15.99 -12.86
C ALA A 155 -20.51 -14.94 -12.76
N LYS A 156 -20.32 -13.73 -13.32
CA LYS A 156 -21.24 -12.58 -13.18
C LYS A 156 -21.53 -12.22 -11.71
N ILE A 157 -20.55 -12.40 -10.83
CA ILE A 157 -20.62 -12.08 -9.40
C ILE A 157 -19.94 -10.73 -9.17
N LYS A 158 -20.61 -9.84 -8.42
CA LYS A 158 -20.03 -8.55 -8.06
C LYS A 158 -18.89 -8.73 -7.05
N PRO A 159 -17.82 -7.93 -7.11
CA PRO A 159 -16.83 -7.89 -6.04
C PRO A 159 -17.45 -7.58 -4.67
N VAL A 160 -16.81 -8.10 -3.62
CA VAL A 160 -17.28 -7.86 -2.24
C VAL A 160 -16.76 -6.51 -1.75
N ILE A 161 -17.62 -5.75 -1.08
CA ILE A 161 -17.17 -4.63 -0.24
C ILE A 161 -17.14 -5.11 1.20
N TYR A 162 -15.98 -5.02 1.84
CA TYR A 162 -15.87 -5.22 3.28
C TYR A 162 -15.74 -3.87 3.98
N PRO A 163 -16.69 -3.49 4.86
CA PRO A 163 -16.62 -2.26 5.62
C PRO A 163 -15.99 -2.48 7.00
N HIS A 164 -14.69 -2.20 7.17
CA HIS A 164 -14.05 -2.32 8.49
C HIS A 164 -14.73 -1.44 9.53
N TRP A 165 -15.24 -0.26 9.17
CA TRP A 165 -15.86 0.61 10.17
C TRP A 165 -17.07 -0.05 10.83
N VAL A 166 -17.93 -0.76 10.08
CA VAL A 166 -19.07 -1.50 10.64
C VAL A 166 -18.56 -2.56 11.61
N HIS A 167 -17.57 -3.36 11.20
CA HIS A 167 -17.01 -4.42 12.05
C HIS A 167 -16.33 -3.84 13.30
N ARG A 168 -15.63 -2.72 13.17
CA ARG A 168 -14.90 -2.04 14.27
C ARG A 168 -15.82 -1.42 15.31
N MET A 169 -17.11 -1.22 15.01
CA MET A 169 -18.09 -0.85 16.03
C MET A 169 -18.31 -1.96 17.05
N PHE A 170 -18.07 -3.22 16.66
CA PHE A 170 -18.39 -4.40 17.47
C PHE A 170 -17.16 -5.22 17.88
N PHE A 171 -16.10 -5.20 17.07
CA PHE A 171 -14.92 -6.03 17.26
C PHE A 171 -13.63 -5.19 17.20
N ARG A 172 -12.68 -5.49 18.09
CA ARG A 172 -11.33 -4.92 18.01
C ARG A 172 -10.52 -5.62 16.91
N CYS A 173 -9.45 -4.98 16.46
CA CYS A 173 -8.62 -5.52 15.38
C CYS A 173 -8.06 -6.91 15.73
N LYS A 174 -7.70 -7.13 16.99
CA LYS A 174 -7.20 -8.41 17.53
C LYS A 174 -8.17 -9.59 17.42
N VAL A 175 -9.47 -9.33 17.21
CA VAL A 175 -10.46 -10.40 16.97
C VAL A 175 -10.24 -11.06 15.62
N CYS A 176 -9.86 -10.28 14.61
CA CYS A 176 -9.70 -10.76 13.23
C CYS A 176 -8.23 -10.96 12.86
N HIS A 177 -7.35 -10.08 13.32
CA HIS A 177 -5.95 -10.04 12.90
C HIS A 177 -5.00 -10.54 14.00
N GLU A 178 -4.05 -11.45 13.73
CA GLU A 178 -3.73 -12.07 12.42
C GLU A 178 -4.35 -13.47 12.20
N ASP A 179 -5.22 -13.93 13.09
CA ASP A 179 -5.61 -15.35 13.11
C ASP A 179 -6.71 -15.74 12.12
N LEU A 180 -7.70 -14.87 11.91
CA LEU A 180 -8.74 -15.10 10.90
C LEU A 180 -8.28 -14.54 9.56
N GLU A 181 -7.67 -13.36 9.59
CA GLU A 181 -7.25 -12.63 8.40
C GLU A 181 -5.87 -12.02 8.65
N ILE A 182 -4.98 -12.13 7.68
CA ILE A 182 -3.68 -11.45 7.65
C ILE A 182 -3.93 -9.97 7.29
N MET A 183 -3.25 -9.05 7.97
CA MET A 183 -3.34 -7.60 7.72
C MET A 183 -2.54 -7.20 6.46
N LYS A 184 -2.80 -7.87 5.34
CA LYS A 184 -2.15 -7.66 4.04
C LYS A 184 -3.13 -7.97 2.92
N ARG A 185 -3.41 -6.98 2.07
CA ARG A 185 -4.32 -7.13 0.92
C ARG A 185 -3.86 -8.29 0.03
N GLY A 186 -4.78 -9.19 -0.30
CA GLY A 186 -4.52 -10.34 -1.17
C GLY A 186 -3.72 -11.47 -0.53
N ALA A 187 -3.36 -11.38 0.76
CA ALA A 187 -2.67 -12.47 1.45
C ALA A 187 -3.63 -13.59 1.88
N ASN A 188 -4.88 -13.25 2.17
CA ASN A 188 -5.87 -14.22 2.61
C ASN A 188 -6.45 -14.97 1.41
N LYS A 189 -6.40 -16.30 1.49
CA LYS A 189 -7.16 -17.15 0.58
C LYS A 189 -8.60 -17.05 1.01
N LEU A 190 -9.46 -16.55 0.13
CA LEU A 190 -10.90 -16.39 0.38
C LEU A 190 -11.65 -17.25 -0.63
N SER A 191 -12.57 -18.08 -0.14
CA SER A 191 -13.39 -18.96 -0.96
C SER A 191 -14.69 -19.29 -0.22
N GLN A 192 -15.72 -19.64 -0.97
CA GLN A 192 -16.98 -20.11 -0.40
C GLN A 192 -16.77 -21.37 0.47
N ALA A 193 -15.90 -22.28 0.04
CA ALA A 193 -15.56 -23.48 0.82
C ALA A 193 -14.97 -23.15 2.21
N GLN A 194 -14.14 -22.09 2.32
CA GLN A 194 -13.65 -21.65 3.63
C GLN A 194 -14.75 -21.05 4.50
N ILE A 195 -15.66 -20.27 3.91
CA ILE A 195 -16.82 -19.70 4.61
C ILE A 195 -17.72 -20.81 5.13
N GLU A 196 -18.02 -21.81 4.29
CA GLU A 196 -18.83 -22.97 4.66
C GLU A 196 -18.19 -23.79 5.79
N GLY A 197 -16.86 -23.91 5.76
CA GLY A 197 -16.03 -24.53 6.79
C GLY A 197 -15.80 -23.68 8.04
N GLY A 198 -16.50 -22.55 8.21
CA GLY A 198 -16.43 -21.72 9.42
C GLY A 198 -15.14 -20.89 9.57
N LYS A 199 -14.41 -20.68 8.48
CA LYS A 199 -13.18 -19.85 8.45
C LYS A 199 -13.49 -18.49 7.81
N THR A 200 -12.55 -17.56 7.93
CA THR A 200 -12.64 -16.21 7.33
C THR A 200 -13.96 -15.52 7.69
N CYS A 201 -14.77 -15.12 6.72
CA CYS A 201 -16.09 -14.53 6.93
C CYS A 201 -17.04 -15.50 7.67
N GLY A 202 -16.92 -16.81 7.41
CA GLY A 202 -17.76 -17.86 8.00
C GLY A 202 -17.52 -18.09 9.49
N ALA A 203 -16.45 -17.55 10.06
CA ALA A 203 -16.23 -17.58 11.51
C ALA A 203 -17.33 -16.81 12.26
N CYS A 204 -17.92 -15.78 11.63
CA CYS A 204 -18.98 -14.95 12.21
C CYS A 204 -20.28 -15.01 11.39
N HIS A 205 -20.21 -15.06 10.07
CA HIS A 205 -21.39 -15.15 9.20
C HIS A 205 -21.92 -16.58 9.11
N ASN A 206 -22.37 -17.10 10.25
CA ASN A 206 -22.73 -18.49 10.48
C ASN A 206 -24.16 -18.69 10.98
N GLY A 207 -24.97 -17.63 11.00
CA GLY A 207 -26.35 -17.63 11.51
C GLY A 207 -26.45 -17.37 13.01
N THR A 208 -25.37 -17.54 13.76
CA THR A 208 -25.33 -17.30 15.21
C THR A 208 -24.79 -15.90 15.52
N VAL A 209 -23.51 -15.64 15.20
CA VAL A 209 -22.83 -14.37 15.48
C VAL A 209 -23.37 -13.26 14.56
N SER A 210 -23.50 -13.57 13.27
CA SER A 210 -24.10 -12.72 12.25
C SER A 210 -24.99 -13.54 11.31
N PHE A 211 -25.58 -12.91 10.30
CA PHE A 211 -26.36 -13.61 9.28
C PHE A 211 -25.52 -14.72 8.60
N ASP A 212 -26.17 -15.82 8.21
CA ASP A 212 -25.49 -16.96 7.59
C ASP A 212 -25.08 -16.65 6.14
N ALA A 213 -23.79 -16.71 5.84
CA ALA A 213 -23.24 -16.48 4.50
C ALA A 213 -23.46 -17.66 3.53
N LYS A 214 -24.02 -18.78 3.98
CA LYS A 214 -24.41 -19.91 3.13
C LYS A 214 -25.75 -19.69 2.43
N LEU A 215 -26.58 -18.80 2.96
CA LEU A 215 -27.92 -18.51 2.44
C LEU A 215 -27.86 -17.59 1.21
N LYS A 216 -28.53 -18.01 0.13
CA LYS A 216 -28.46 -17.35 -1.19
C LYS A 216 -28.96 -15.91 -1.16
N GLU A 217 -29.96 -15.62 -0.34
CA GLU A 217 -30.51 -14.29 -0.11
C GLU A 217 -29.51 -13.33 0.56
N ASN A 218 -28.47 -13.84 1.22
CA ASN A 218 -27.44 -13.04 1.87
C ASN A 218 -26.25 -12.70 0.95
N CYS A 219 -26.14 -13.31 -0.25
CA CYS A 219 -25.05 -13.02 -1.19
C CYS A 219 -24.91 -11.52 -1.50
N VAL A 220 -26.05 -10.84 -1.69
CA VAL A 220 -26.13 -9.41 -2.00
C VAL A 220 -25.69 -8.49 -0.86
N LYS A 221 -25.62 -9.01 0.39
CA LYS A 221 -25.11 -8.26 1.56
C LYS A 221 -23.59 -8.14 1.59
N CYS A 222 -22.88 -8.90 0.76
CA CYS A 222 -21.43 -8.81 0.60
C CYS A 222 -21.05 -8.38 -0.83
N HIS A 223 -21.63 -9.05 -1.83
CA HIS A 223 -21.38 -8.84 -3.25
C HIS A 223 -22.11 -7.61 -3.80
N MET A 224 -21.73 -6.43 -3.30
CA MET A 224 -22.44 -5.17 -3.55
C MET A 224 -21.63 -4.14 -4.33
N TYR A 225 -20.39 -4.44 -4.74
CA TYR A 225 -19.59 -3.50 -5.51
C TYR A 225 -20.32 -3.11 -6.81
N ASN A 226 -20.36 -1.80 -7.10
CA ASN A 226 -21.11 -1.20 -8.22
C ASN A 226 -22.64 -1.37 -8.18
N THR A 227 -23.23 -1.73 -7.04
CA THR A 227 -24.69 -1.64 -6.89
C THR A 227 -25.12 -0.17 -6.82
N PRO A 228 -26.11 0.28 -7.63
CA PRO A 228 -26.61 1.66 -7.57
C PRO A 228 -27.08 2.05 -6.17
N LYS A 229 -26.92 3.34 -5.82
CA LYS A 229 -27.40 3.90 -4.55
C LYS A 229 -28.94 3.85 -4.54
N GLY A 230 -29.52 3.04 -3.66
CA GLY A 230 -30.95 2.72 -3.63
C GLY A 230 -31.24 1.22 -3.77
N ASP A 231 -30.37 0.48 -4.47
CA ASP A 231 -30.47 -0.96 -4.66
C ASP A 231 -29.50 -1.74 -3.76
N SER A 232 -28.66 -1.03 -3.00
CA SER A 232 -27.73 -1.65 -2.06
C SER A 232 -28.49 -2.10 -0.82
N TYR A 233 -28.36 -3.39 -0.49
CA TYR A 233 -28.94 -3.99 0.71
C TYR A 233 -28.33 -3.45 2.01
N VAL A 234 -27.17 -2.78 1.94
CA VAL A 234 -26.50 -2.16 3.08
C VAL A 234 -26.09 -0.74 2.70
N ASP A 235 -26.50 0.24 3.50
CA ASP A 235 -26.00 1.62 3.40
C ASP A 235 -24.67 1.74 4.17
N LEU A 236 -23.56 1.62 3.44
CA LEU A 236 -22.21 1.73 3.99
C LEU A 236 -21.82 3.15 4.43
N THR A 237 -22.71 4.13 4.25
CA THR A 237 -22.47 5.55 4.55
C THR A 237 -23.30 6.06 5.72
N ARG A 238 -24.24 5.26 6.22
CA ARG A 238 -25.17 5.66 7.28
C ARG A 238 -24.97 4.83 8.53
N PHE A 239 -24.86 5.51 9.66
CA PHE A 239 -24.94 4.89 10.98
C PHE A 239 -26.40 4.94 11.46
N ASP A 240 -26.98 3.78 11.76
CA ASP A 240 -28.29 3.67 12.40
C ASP A 240 -28.10 3.29 13.86
N ALA A 241 -28.37 4.23 14.77
CA ALA A 241 -28.07 4.05 16.19
C ALA A 241 -28.84 2.88 16.81
N LYS A 242 -30.09 2.66 16.38
CA LYS A 242 -30.93 1.59 16.93
C LYS A 242 -30.45 0.24 16.43
N GLU A 243 -30.29 0.08 15.11
CA GLU A 243 -29.84 -1.16 14.50
C GLU A 243 -28.48 -1.60 15.08
N PHE A 244 -27.53 -0.66 15.17
CA PHE A 244 -26.21 -0.96 15.70
C PHE A 244 -26.27 -1.32 17.19
N SER A 245 -27.11 -0.65 17.98
CA SER A 245 -27.29 -1.01 19.39
C SER A 245 -27.93 -2.40 19.56
N ASP A 246 -28.90 -2.76 18.72
CA ASP A 246 -29.53 -4.09 18.75
C ASP A 246 -28.52 -5.19 18.41
N ILE A 247 -27.67 -4.95 17.40
CA ILE A 247 -26.56 -5.87 17.04
C ILE A 247 -25.56 -6.00 18.19
N ALA A 248 -25.16 -4.86 18.80
CA ALA A 248 -24.24 -4.86 19.92
C ALA A 248 -24.75 -5.73 21.07
N LEU A 249 -26.02 -5.55 21.45
CA LEU A 249 -26.67 -6.35 22.49
C LEU A 249 -26.67 -7.84 22.16
N LYS A 250 -26.99 -8.22 20.91
CA LYS A 250 -26.95 -9.62 20.46
C LYS A 250 -25.55 -10.23 20.59
N LEU A 251 -24.51 -9.43 20.36
CA LEU A 251 -23.11 -9.85 20.47
C LEU A 251 -22.58 -9.83 21.92
N GLY A 252 -23.36 -9.37 22.89
CA GLY A 252 -22.89 -9.21 24.28
C GLY A 252 -21.98 -8.00 24.50
N THR A 253 -22.10 -6.98 23.64
CA THR A 253 -21.43 -5.68 23.78
C THR A 253 -22.46 -4.55 23.81
N THR A 254 -22.01 -3.29 23.91
CA THR A 254 -22.86 -2.11 24.07
C THR A 254 -22.40 -0.97 23.16
N ILE A 255 -23.38 -0.30 22.55
CA ILE A 255 -23.20 1.02 21.94
C ILE A 255 -24.01 2.03 22.77
N ASN A 256 -23.30 2.96 23.42
CA ASN A 256 -23.90 3.95 24.29
C ASN A 256 -24.39 5.14 23.45
N ILE A 257 -25.60 5.00 22.89
CA ILE A 257 -26.22 6.03 22.02
C ILE A 257 -26.27 7.41 22.71
N LYS A 258 -26.46 7.44 24.03
CA LYS A 258 -26.52 8.68 24.83
C LYS A 258 -25.22 9.49 24.79
N ASN A 259 -24.09 8.83 24.56
CA ASN A 259 -22.78 9.48 24.51
C ASN A 259 -22.42 9.95 23.09
N ILE A 260 -23.28 9.68 22.11
CA ILE A 260 -23.08 10.15 20.73
C ILE A 260 -23.42 11.64 20.69
N PRO A 261 -22.50 12.51 20.21
CA PRO A 261 -22.76 13.92 19.99
C PRO A 261 -23.96 14.16 19.06
N LYS A 262 -24.59 15.34 19.15
CA LYS A 262 -25.74 15.70 18.29
C LYS A 262 -25.37 15.69 16.81
N GLU A 263 -24.11 15.97 16.50
CA GLU A 263 -23.52 16.00 15.16
C GLU A 263 -23.27 14.58 14.59
N GLY A 264 -23.51 13.53 15.38
CA GLY A 264 -23.30 12.13 15.03
C GLY A 264 -21.98 11.58 15.54
N LEU A 265 -21.50 10.50 14.90
CA LEU A 265 -20.25 9.86 15.30
C LEU A 265 -19.07 10.86 15.22
N PRO A 266 -18.21 10.96 16.26
CA PRO A 266 -17.00 11.74 16.24
C PRO A 266 -16.16 11.50 14.99
N LYS A 267 -15.84 12.58 14.28
CA LYS A 267 -14.96 12.58 13.09
C LYS A 267 -13.70 13.37 13.37
N ASP A 268 -12.62 13.03 12.68
CA ASP A 268 -11.42 13.84 12.62
C ASP A 268 -11.53 14.96 11.57
N LYS A 269 -10.50 15.80 11.47
CA LYS A 269 -10.47 16.95 10.56
C LYS A 269 -10.55 16.57 9.08
N PHE A 270 -10.33 15.30 8.73
CA PHE A 270 -10.45 14.78 7.37
C PHE A 270 -11.79 14.11 7.11
N GLY A 271 -12.72 14.15 8.06
CA GLY A 271 -14.05 13.55 7.97
C GLY A 271 -14.08 12.06 8.33
N ASP A 272 -12.96 11.51 8.80
CA ASP A 272 -12.83 10.08 9.10
C ASP A 272 -13.28 9.78 10.54
N ILE A 273 -13.86 8.60 10.84
CA ILE A 273 -14.31 8.26 12.21
C ILE A 273 -13.12 8.33 13.18
N ASN A 274 -13.28 9.09 14.25
CA ASN A 274 -12.27 9.23 15.29
C ASN A 274 -12.45 8.17 16.38
N TRP A 275 -11.88 6.99 16.14
CA TRP A 275 -11.97 5.83 17.04
C TRP A 275 -11.43 6.08 18.46
N VAL A 276 -10.43 6.95 18.61
CA VAL A 276 -9.91 7.33 19.94
C VAL A 276 -10.94 8.15 20.70
N GLU A 277 -11.64 9.06 20.02
CA GLU A 277 -12.71 9.85 20.64
C GLU A 277 -13.95 9.00 20.92
N MET A 278 -14.26 8.04 20.05
CA MET A 278 -15.31 7.04 20.28
C MET A 278 -15.09 6.26 21.58
N ASP A 279 -13.84 5.84 21.83
CA ASP A 279 -13.44 5.15 23.06
C ASP A 279 -13.44 6.10 24.27
N ARG A 280 -12.90 7.33 24.13
CA ARG A 280 -12.87 8.35 25.19
C ARG A 280 -14.26 8.72 25.68
N LEU A 281 -15.22 8.88 24.77
CA LEU A 281 -16.63 9.16 25.09
C LEU A 281 -17.38 7.88 25.49
N GLN A 282 -16.72 6.72 25.52
CA GLN A 282 -17.31 5.42 25.82
C GLN A 282 -18.55 5.13 24.94
N ILE A 283 -18.54 5.56 23.68
CA ILE A 283 -19.65 5.32 22.75
C ILE A 283 -19.72 3.83 22.39
N ILE A 284 -18.58 3.15 22.31
CA ILE A 284 -18.46 1.74 21.93
C ILE A 284 -17.67 0.98 22.99
N ASN A 285 -17.94 -0.32 23.12
CA ASN A 285 -17.11 -1.25 23.89
C ASN A 285 -16.82 -2.54 23.09
N PRO A 286 -16.05 -2.46 21.98
CA PRO A 286 -15.93 -3.59 21.06
C PRO A 286 -15.27 -4.81 21.71
N LEU A 287 -15.73 -6.00 21.31
CA LEU A 287 -15.27 -7.28 21.82
C LEU A 287 -13.78 -7.50 21.53
N ASN A 288 -13.13 -8.19 22.47
CA ASN A 288 -11.71 -8.56 22.41
C ASN A 288 -11.47 -9.94 21.79
N SER A 289 -12.49 -10.81 21.80
CA SER A 289 -12.44 -12.16 21.22
C SER A 289 -13.85 -12.61 20.79
N LEU A 290 -13.94 -13.72 20.04
CA LEU A 290 -15.21 -14.38 19.69
C LEU A 290 -15.60 -15.47 20.70
N GLY A 291 -15.01 -15.49 21.91
CA GLY A 291 -15.24 -16.54 22.90
C GLY A 291 -14.68 -17.93 22.54
N MET A 292 -14.14 -18.10 21.32
CA MET A 292 -13.52 -19.35 20.90
C MET A 292 -12.06 -19.50 21.37
N ARG A 293 -11.43 -18.43 21.88
CA ARG A 293 -10.00 -18.38 22.22
C ARG A 293 -9.71 -17.38 23.35
N ASP A 294 -8.73 -17.71 24.18
CA ASP A 294 -8.13 -16.85 25.20
C ASP A 294 -6.71 -16.45 24.76
N ASP A 295 -6.64 -15.63 23.72
CA ASP A 295 -5.39 -15.15 23.10
C ASP A 295 -5.26 -13.62 23.20
N ASP A 296 -5.90 -13.04 24.22
CA ASP A 296 -5.73 -11.63 24.55
C ASP A 296 -4.35 -11.40 25.17
N GLU A 297 -3.45 -10.79 24.40
CA GLU A 297 -2.11 -10.41 24.87
C GLU A 297 -2.13 -9.23 25.88
N GLY A 298 -3.31 -8.73 26.23
CA GLY A 298 -3.52 -7.71 27.25
C GLY A 298 -3.25 -6.28 26.80
N VAL A 299 -3.38 -5.35 27.74
CA VAL A 299 -3.11 -3.92 27.52
C VAL A 299 -1.83 -3.52 28.22
N ARG A 300 -0.94 -2.84 27.50
CA ARG A 300 0.32 -2.32 28.04
C ARG A 300 0.22 -0.82 28.26
N GLU A 301 0.45 -0.36 29.48
CA GLU A 301 0.25 1.05 29.87
C GLU A 301 1.45 1.97 29.61
N THR A 302 2.55 1.45 29.04
CA THR A 302 3.79 2.23 28.85
C THR A 302 3.69 3.25 27.71
N ASN A 303 4.19 4.46 27.95
CA ASN A 303 4.40 5.48 26.93
C ASN A 303 5.88 5.56 26.54
N ILE A 304 6.17 5.80 25.26
CA ILE A 304 7.53 6.00 24.73
C ILE A 304 7.63 7.41 24.15
N LEU A 305 8.71 8.10 24.46
CA LEU A 305 9.07 9.37 23.82
C LEU A 305 9.95 9.11 22.59
N PHE A 306 9.56 9.70 21.46
CA PHE A 306 10.42 9.82 20.29
C PHE A 306 10.84 11.28 20.15
N ASP A 307 12.13 11.51 20.27
CA ASP A 307 12.79 12.78 20.04
C ASP A 307 12.74 13.16 18.55
N VAL A 308 12.39 14.41 18.27
CA VAL A 308 12.31 14.94 16.91
C VAL A 308 13.42 15.97 16.74
N PRO A 309 14.34 15.81 15.75
CA PRO A 309 15.52 16.67 15.61
C PRO A 309 15.22 18.06 15.03
N PHE A 310 13.98 18.55 15.17
CA PHE A 310 13.51 19.81 14.60
C PHE A 310 12.88 20.67 15.69
N ALA A 311 13.52 21.78 16.06
CA ALA A 311 13.12 22.65 17.17
C ALA A 311 11.68 23.23 17.06
N PHE A 312 11.12 23.34 15.85
CA PHE A 312 9.76 23.85 15.63
C PHE A 312 8.67 22.78 15.75
N LEU A 313 9.05 21.50 15.85
CA LEU A 313 8.12 20.40 16.03
C LEU A 313 8.18 19.90 17.47
N LYS A 314 7.01 19.57 18.00
CA LYS A 314 6.90 18.85 19.26
C LYS A 314 7.39 17.41 19.11
N ASP A 315 7.94 16.86 20.17
CA ASP A 315 8.26 15.45 20.25
C ASP A 315 7.00 14.58 20.16
N VAL A 316 7.21 13.30 19.88
CA VAL A 316 6.13 12.34 19.67
C VAL A 316 5.97 11.43 20.87
N LYS A 317 4.79 11.46 21.49
CA LYS A 317 4.42 10.50 22.54
C LYS A 317 3.69 9.32 21.90
N PHE A 318 4.31 8.15 21.94
CA PHE A 318 3.67 6.89 21.58
C PHE A 318 3.08 6.22 22.81
N SER A 319 1.79 5.85 22.78
CA SER A 319 1.12 5.17 23.88
C SER A 319 0.83 3.72 23.53
N HIS A 320 1.40 2.76 24.27
CA HIS A 320 1.01 1.37 24.09
C HIS A 320 -0.46 1.17 24.42
N LYS A 321 -0.99 1.82 25.46
CA LYS A 321 -2.37 1.64 25.92
C LYS A 321 -3.36 1.76 24.78
N ILE A 322 -3.26 2.84 24.01
CA ILE A 322 -4.15 3.11 22.87
C ILE A 322 -4.01 2.03 21.79
N HIS A 323 -2.81 1.50 21.56
CA HIS A 323 -2.56 0.50 20.54
C HIS A 323 -2.95 -0.91 21.01
N SER A 324 -2.42 -1.39 22.13
CA SER A 324 -2.69 -2.73 22.68
C SER A 324 -4.15 -2.93 23.10
N THR A 325 -4.89 -1.83 23.32
CA THR A 325 -6.35 -1.88 23.44
C THR A 325 -6.98 -2.48 22.18
N TRP A 326 -6.52 -2.10 20.99
CA TRP A 326 -7.12 -2.50 19.71
C TRP A 326 -6.45 -3.68 19.02
N ILE A 327 -5.13 -3.81 19.15
CA ILE A 327 -4.30 -4.79 18.42
C ILE A 327 -3.47 -5.66 19.37
N LYS A 328 -3.07 -6.85 18.90
CA LYS A 328 -2.10 -7.72 19.58
C LYS A 328 -0.68 -7.14 19.52
N CYS A 329 0.18 -7.50 20.48
CA CYS A 329 1.60 -7.17 20.45
C CYS A 329 2.30 -7.83 19.24
N SER A 330 1.92 -9.06 18.88
CA SER A 330 2.44 -9.82 17.72
C SER A 330 2.22 -9.11 16.36
N LEU A 331 1.23 -8.22 16.25
CA LEU A 331 1.01 -7.41 15.04
C LEU A 331 2.11 -6.36 14.82
N CYS A 332 2.73 -5.88 15.89
CA CYS A 332 3.82 -4.92 15.83
C CYS A 332 5.19 -5.57 16.00
N HIS A 333 5.28 -6.55 16.89
CA HIS A 333 6.53 -7.14 17.33
C HIS A 333 6.68 -8.60 16.89
N ASP A 334 7.83 -9.04 16.39
CA ASP A 334 9.04 -8.25 16.11
C ASP A 334 9.11 -7.75 14.64
N ARG A 335 7.97 -7.80 13.94
CA ARG A 335 7.89 -7.56 12.49
C ARG A 335 8.08 -6.09 12.09
N ILE A 336 7.45 -5.16 12.81
CA ILE A 336 7.48 -3.72 12.51
C ILE A 336 8.50 -3.03 13.42
N PHE A 337 8.47 -3.38 14.71
CA PHE A 337 9.35 -2.84 15.73
C PHE A 337 10.00 -3.99 16.49
N LYS A 338 11.27 -3.85 16.84
CA LYS A 338 11.91 -4.76 17.80
C LYS A 338 11.44 -4.42 19.21
N LYS A 339 11.40 -5.40 20.11
CA LYS A 339 11.19 -5.19 21.56
C LYS A 339 12.41 -4.57 22.27
N GLU A 340 13.03 -3.56 21.65
CA GLU A 340 14.23 -2.88 22.15
C GLU A 340 14.06 -1.37 22.02
N LEU A 341 14.17 -0.65 23.13
CA LEU A 341 14.00 0.80 23.18
C LEU A 341 15.10 1.51 22.37
N GLY A 342 14.73 2.51 21.56
CA GLY A 342 15.69 3.25 20.74
C GLY A 342 16.17 2.54 19.46
N SER A 343 15.79 1.28 19.23
CA SER A 343 16.17 0.53 18.01
C SER A 343 15.44 1.00 16.74
N ALA A 344 14.27 1.63 16.89
CA ALA A 344 13.41 2.04 15.79
C ALA A 344 13.90 3.35 15.15
N LYS A 345 14.27 3.29 13.86
CA LYS A 345 14.57 4.48 13.05
C LYS A 345 13.32 4.88 12.26
N ILE A 346 12.69 5.99 12.62
CA ILE A 346 11.41 6.41 12.03
C ILE A 346 11.61 7.67 11.20
N LYS A 347 11.10 7.67 9.98
CA LYS A 347 11.08 8.85 9.10
C LYS A 347 9.69 9.04 8.51
N MET A 348 9.26 10.29 8.39
CA MET A 348 7.98 10.63 7.73
C MET A 348 7.89 10.07 6.31
N VAL A 349 9.01 10.09 5.56
CA VAL A 349 9.07 9.51 4.21
C VAL A 349 8.87 8.00 4.21
N ASP A 350 9.41 7.28 5.19
CA ASP A 350 9.21 5.84 5.32
C ASP A 350 7.76 5.51 5.69
N MET A 351 7.13 6.34 6.53
CA MET A 351 5.70 6.22 6.84
C MET A 351 4.82 6.40 5.62
N LYS A 352 5.12 7.38 4.74
CA LYS A 352 4.41 7.54 3.46
C LYS A 352 4.48 6.29 2.58
N HIS A 353 5.59 5.55 2.65
CA HIS A 353 5.78 4.29 1.92
C HIS A 353 5.26 3.05 2.68
N GLY A 354 4.56 3.24 3.81
CA GLY A 354 3.91 2.17 4.55
C GLY A 354 4.79 1.41 5.53
N LYS A 355 5.96 1.95 5.92
CA LYS A 355 6.83 1.37 6.96
C LYS A 355 6.57 2.01 8.33
N SER A 356 7.03 1.37 9.41
CA SER A 356 6.90 1.88 10.79
C SER A 356 5.43 2.24 11.12
N CYS A 357 5.14 3.44 11.64
CA CYS A 357 3.76 3.84 11.97
C CYS A 357 2.87 3.89 10.71
N GLY A 358 3.44 4.18 9.54
CA GLY A 358 2.74 4.19 8.25
C GLY A 358 2.28 2.82 7.76
N THR A 359 2.69 1.72 8.43
CA THR A 359 2.10 0.40 8.18
C THR A 359 0.59 0.43 8.43
N CYS A 360 0.13 1.19 9.43
CA CYS A 360 -1.29 1.34 9.78
C CYS A 360 -1.83 2.75 9.51
N HIS A 361 -1.11 3.82 9.90
CA HIS A 361 -1.56 5.20 9.74
C HIS A 361 -1.58 5.64 8.27
N GLY A 362 -2.70 6.22 7.82
CA GLY A 362 -2.95 6.57 6.42
C GLY A 362 -3.55 5.43 5.58
N LYS A 363 -3.73 4.24 6.15
CA LYS A 363 -4.42 3.10 5.52
C LYS A 363 -5.67 2.69 6.31
N ILE A 364 -5.48 2.28 7.57
CA ILE A 364 -6.56 1.78 8.46
C ILE A 364 -6.74 2.65 9.72
N ALA A 365 -5.70 3.42 10.06
CA ALA A 365 -5.73 4.45 11.09
C ALA A 365 -5.62 5.84 10.45
N PHE A 366 -5.73 6.89 11.28
CA PHE A 366 -5.76 8.28 10.83
C PHE A 366 -4.58 8.63 9.91
N LYS A 367 -4.80 9.62 9.04
CA LYS A 367 -3.83 10.06 8.03
C LYS A 367 -2.59 10.65 8.69
N VAL A 368 -1.40 10.22 8.25
CA VAL A 368 -0.09 10.73 8.74
C VAL A 368 0.06 12.24 8.55
N ALA A 369 -0.72 12.86 7.66
CA ALA A 369 -0.81 14.31 7.50
C ALA A 369 -1.43 15.04 8.71
N ASP A 370 -1.99 14.33 9.70
CA ASP A 370 -2.42 14.93 10.97
C ASP A 370 -1.27 15.09 11.97
N CYS A 371 -0.33 15.99 11.68
CA CYS A 371 0.93 16.12 12.43
C CYS A 371 0.72 16.20 13.95
N LYS A 372 -0.27 16.99 14.38
CA LYS A 372 -0.57 17.26 15.80
C LYS A 372 -1.13 16.06 16.57
N ARG A 373 -1.52 14.96 15.89
CA ARG A 373 -1.94 13.74 16.59
C ARG A 373 -0.77 12.95 17.16
N CYS A 374 0.42 13.09 16.57
CA CYS A 374 1.64 12.46 17.07
C CYS A 374 2.56 13.50 17.73
N HIS A 375 2.81 14.62 17.05
CA HIS A 375 3.65 15.72 17.52
C HIS A 375 2.89 16.58 18.54
N ASN A 376 2.74 16.04 19.75
CA ASN A 376 1.93 16.64 20.80
C ASN A 376 2.60 16.66 22.17
N TYR A 377 3.80 16.08 22.31
CA TYR A 377 4.50 16.08 23.59
C TYR A 377 5.05 17.47 23.88
N ASP A 378 4.80 17.95 25.09
CA ASP A 378 5.30 19.24 25.56
C ASP A 378 6.48 19.00 26.50
N VAL A 379 7.69 19.19 25.99
CA VAL A 379 8.94 19.04 26.75
C VAL A 379 9.01 19.96 27.97
N LYS A 380 8.24 21.06 27.99
CA LYS A 380 8.16 21.96 29.15
C LYS A 380 7.31 21.41 30.29
N LYS A 381 6.54 20.34 30.04
CA LYS A 381 5.65 19.69 30.99
C LYS A 381 5.88 18.17 30.97
N PRO A 382 7.04 17.70 31.47
CA PRO A 382 7.39 16.30 31.40
C PRO A 382 6.41 15.44 32.20
N GLU A 383 5.98 14.33 31.60
CA GLU A 383 5.08 13.34 32.20
C GLU A 383 5.90 12.19 32.81
N LYS A 384 5.57 11.80 34.04
CA LYS A 384 6.30 10.73 34.75
C LYS A 384 6.05 9.36 34.11
N GLY A 385 7.08 8.51 34.09
CA GLY A 385 6.97 7.11 33.65
C GLY A 385 7.00 6.92 32.12
N ILE A 386 7.37 7.95 31.36
CA ILE A 386 7.66 7.82 29.94
C ILE A 386 9.02 7.17 29.73
N LEU A 387 9.08 6.21 28.81
CA LEU A 387 10.32 5.56 28.40
C LEU A 387 11.02 6.42 27.36
N GLU A 388 12.24 6.83 27.67
CA GLU A 388 13.09 7.65 26.81
C GLU A 388 14.26 6.83 26.27
N ARG A 389 14.69 7.12 25.05
CA ARG A 389 15.89 6.49 24.49
C ARG A 389 17.10 6.82 25.37
N PRO A 390 18.00 5.86 25.65
CA PRO A 390 19.27 6.17 26.29
C PRO A 390 20.01 7.23 25.46
N GLN A 391 20.26 8.40 26.03
CA GLN A 391 21.07 9.42 25.40
C GLN A 391 22.51 8.89 25.27
N PRO A 392 23.23 9.16 24.16
CA PRO A 392 24.67 8.98 24.15
C PRO A 392 25.29 9.79 25.31
N PRO A 393 26.42 9.36 25.90
CA PRO A 393 27.09 10.12 26.94
C PRO A 393 27.27 11.56 26.48
N ALA A 394 26.96 12.53 27.35
CA ALA A 394 27.20 13.93 27.06
C ALA A 394 28.68 14.09 26.67
N GLU A 395 28.95 14.77 25.55
CA GLU A 395 30.30 15.20 25.23
C GLU A 395 30.79 16.07 26.41
N PRO A 396 32.01 15.85 26.93
CA PRO A 396 32.53 16.65 28.02
C PRO A 396 32.50 18.12 27.59
N GLU A 397 32.02 18.99 28.49
CA GLU A 397 32.03 20.44 28.27
C GLU A 397 33.45 20.86 27.87
N PRO A 398 33.62 21.71 26.85
CA PRO A 398 34.94 22.22 26.50
C PRO A 398 35.49 22.93 27.74
N GLU A 399 36.62 22.45 28.26
CA GLU A 399 37.35 23.11 29.32
C GLU A 399 37.54 24.58 28.90
N GLU A 400 37.04 25.51 29.72
CA GLU A 400 37.36 26.92 29.58
C GLU A 400 38.87 27.04 29.62
N GLU A 401 39.48 27.26 28.46
CA GLU A 401 40.86 27.68 28.34
C GLU A 401 40.95 29.05 29.02
N SER A 402 41.30 29.04 30.30
CA SER A 402 41.57 30.24 31.08
C SER A 402 42.74 30.96 30.39
N ALA A 403 42.41 32.03 29.67
CA ALA A 403 43.38 32.98 29.16
C ALA A 403 44.04 33.70 30.35
N GLU A 404 45.25 33.29 30.70
CA GLU A 404 46.23 34.11 31.43
C GLU A 404 47.27 34.69 30.47
#